data_AF-A0A942CV20-F1
#
_entry.id   AF-A0A942CV20-F1
#
_cell.length_a   1.000
_cell.length_b   1.000
_cell.length_c   1.000
_cell.angle_alpha   90.00
_cell.angle_beta   90.00
_cell.angle_gamma   90.00
#
_symmetry.space_group_name_H-M   'P 1'
#
loop_
_entity.id
_entity.type
_entity.pdbx_description
1 polymer ?
#
loop_
_entity_poly.entity_id
_entity_poly.type
_entity_poly.pdbx_seq_one_letter_code
_entity_poly.pdbx_strand_id
1 'polypeptide(L)'
;MKLEGRMVGPWVGECREAWLSIQSSLSARKLALDLCGVAFVDESGLDLLREIYRTTHAEMLTNSPLTRHFAERAMAPPADYKKGD
;
A
#
# COMPACT_ATOMS: atom_id res chain seq x y z
N MET A 1 1.94 9.07 5.22
CA MET A 1 2.53 9.21 3.87
C MET A 1 1.41 9.41 2.88
N LYS A 2 1.52 10.37 1.95
CA LYS A 2 0.52 10.62 0.92
C LYS A 2 1.03 10.09 -0.41
N LEU A 3 0.17 9.34 -1.12
CA LEU A 3 0.44 8.79 -2.44
C LEU A 3 -0.50 9.43 -3.46
N GLU A 4 0.04 9.80 -4.62
CA GLU A 4 -0.71 10.51 -5.66
C GLU A 4 -0.36 9.96 -7.05
N GLY A 5 -1.29 10.09 -7.99
CA GLY A 5 -1.07 9.69 -9.37
C GLY A 5 -1.15 8.18 -9.58
N ARG A 6 -0.18 7.60 -10.29
CA ARG A 6 -0.19 6.18 -10.70
C ARG A 6 0.95 5.43 -10.02
N MET A 7 0.63 4.37 -9.28
CA MET A 7 1.61 3.46 -8.71
C MET A 7 1.87 2.32 -9.69
N VAL A 8 2.79 2.56 -10.64
CA VAL A 8 3.11 1.61 -11.69
C VAL A 8 4.60 1.52 -11.98
N GLY A 9 5.06 0.30 -12.24
CA GLY A 9 6.42 0.00 -12.69
C GLY A 9 7.50 0.78 -11.92
N PRO A 10 8.34 1.58 -12.60
CA PRO A 10 9.50 2.23 -11.98
C PRO A 10 9.14 3.20 -10.84
N TRP A 11 7.94 3.80 -10.87
CA TRP A 11 7.49 4.73 -9.81
C TRP A 11 7.23 4.03 -8.48
N VAL A 12 6.99 2.72 -8.49
CA VAL A 12 6.87 1.89 -7.28
C VAL A 12 8.22 1.78 -6.57
N GLY A 13 9.33 1.76 -7.33
CA GLY A 13 10.68 1.77 -6.78
C GLY A 13 10.96 3.01 -5.95
N GLU A 14 10.72 4.20 -6.52
CA GLU A 14 10.86 5.48 -5.82
C GLU A 14 9.96 5.56 -4.58
N CYS A 15 8.70 5.11 -4.70
CA CYS A 15 7.78 5.06 -3.56
C CYS A 15 8.28 4.12 -2.45
N ARG A 16 8.89 2.99 -2.82
CA ARG A 16 9.47 2.02 -1.89
C ARG A 16 10.67 2.60 -1.16
N GLU A 17 11.56 3.31 -1.85
CA GLU A 17 12.70 3.96 -1.20
C GLU A 17 12.23 5.03 -0.20
N ALA A 18 11.24 5.85 -0.58
CA ALA A 18 10.63 6.82 0.34
C ALA A 18 10.01 6.12 1.56
N TRP A 19 9.31 4.99 1.35
CA TRP A 19 8.77 4.18 2.44
C TRP A 19 9.86 3.67 3.38
N LEU A 20 10.92 3.05 2.86
CA LEU A 20 12.00 2.48 3.68
C LEU A 20 12.71 3.54 4.53
N SER A 21 12.91 4.74 3.97
CA SER A 21 13.44 5.89 4.70
C SER A 21 12.56 6.26 5.90
N ILE A 22 11.23 6.33 5.71
CA ILE A 22 10.27 6.63 6.77
C ILE A 22 10.19 5.49 7.79
N GLN A 23 10.15 4.23 7.33
CA GLN A 23 10.03 3.03 8.16
C GLN A 23 11.09 2.98 9.26
N SER A 24 12.34 3.34 8.93
CA SER A 24 13.45 3.36 9.90
C SER A 24 13.23 4.30 11.08
N SER A 25 12.44 5.37 10.87
CA SER A 25 12.10 6.38 11.88
C SER A 25 10.77 6.12 12.61
N LEU A 26 10.05 5.07 12.20
CA LEU A 26 8.67 4.82 12.60
C LEU A 26 8.59 4.01 13.92
N SER A 27 9.30 4.41 14.97
CA SER A 27 9.45 3.56 16.18
C SER A 27 8.14 3.28 16.92
N ALA A 28 7.27 4.28 17.12
CA ALA A 28 6.01 4.13 17.88
C ALA A 28 4.84 4.95 17.30
N ARG A 29 5.05 5.62 16.16
CA ARG A 29 4.02 6.45 15.54
C ARG A 29 3.14 5.58 14.64
N LYS A 30 1.82 5.72 14.77
CA LYS A 30 0.89 5.13 13.81
C LYS A 30 1.08 5.79 12.45
N LEU A 31 1.23 4.98 11.41
CA LEU A 31 1.29 5.45 10.03
C LEU A 31 -0.14 5.55 9.47
N ALA A 32 -0.46 6.70 8.87
CA ALA A 32 -1.59 6.81 7.96
C ALA A 32 -1.07 6.86 6.53
N LEU A 33 -1.61 6.01 5.65
CA LEU A 33 -1.32 5.96 4.23
C LEU A 33 -2.50 6.58 3.48
N ASP A 34 -2.28 7.77 2.92
CA ASP A 34 -3.31 8.51 2.20
C ASP A 34 -3.27 8.13 0.71
N LEU A 35 -4.33 7.46 0.27
CA LEU A 35 -4.54 7.01 -1.10
C LEU A 35 -5.50 7.92 -1.89
N CYS A 36 -5.99 9.02 -1.31
CA CYS A 36 -7.03 9.87 -1.91
C CYS A 36 -6.64 10.46 -3.28
N GLY A 37 -5.34 10.61 -3.55
CA GLY A 37 -4.80 11.09 -4.82
C GLY A 37 -4.41 9.99 -5.81
N VAL A 38 -4.57 8.71 -5.46
CA VAL A 38 -4.16 7.58 -6.30
C VAL A 38 -5.24 7.26 -7.34
N ALA A 39 -4.84 7.30 -8.61
CA ALA A 39 -5.73 7.05 -9.75
C ALA A 39 -5.57 5.65 -10.34
N PHE A 40 -4.44 4.96 -10.10
CA PHE A 40 -4.19 3.62 -10.64
C PHE A 40 -3.08 2.91 -9.86
N VAL A 41 -3.22 1.58 -9.70
CA VAL A 41 -2.25 0.71 -9.01
C VAL A 41 -2.12 -0.58 -9.83
N ASP A 42 -0.89 -0.93 -10.24
CA ASP A 42 -0.59 -2.25 -10.82
C ASP A 42 -0.28 -3.29 -9.72
N GLU A 43 0.06 -4.52 -10.11
CA GLU A 43 0.40 -5.57 -9.14
C GLU A 43 1.58 -5.19 -8.24
N SER A 44 2.63 -4.58 -8.80
CA SER A 44 3.80 -4.17 -8.03
C SER A 44 3.47 -3.05 -7.03
N GLY A 45 2.63 -2.09 -7.43
CA GLY A 45 2.14 -1.05 -6.54
C GLY A 45 1.29 -1.64 -5.42
N LEU A 46 0.44 -2.61 -5.73
CA LEU A 46 -0.38 -3.29 -4.73
C LEU A 46 0.47 -4.09 -3.74
N ASP A 47 1.52 -4.75 -4.21
CA ASP A 47 2.44 -5.47 -3.34
C ASP A 47 3.19 -4.54 -2.38
N LEU A 48 3.57 -3.34 -2.83
CA LEU A 48 4.11 -2.31 -1.93
C LEU A 48 3.07 -1.88 -0.88
N LEU A 49 1.80 -1.66 -1.27
CA LEU A 49 0.73 -1.31 -0.31
C LEU A 49 0.52 -2.42 0.74
N ARG A 50 0.54 -3.69 0.31
CA ARG A 50 0.45 -4.85 1.20
C ARG A 50 1.61 -4.92 2.18
N GLU A 51 2.82 -4.67 1.69
CA GLU A 51 4.03 -4.67 2.52
C GLU A 51 3.97 -3.59 3.61
N ILE A 52 3.60 -2.36 3.23
CA ILE A 52 3.41 -1.25 4.18
C ILE A 52 2.36 -1.64 5.23
N TYR A 53 1.18 -2.10 4.78
CA TYR A 53 0.10 -2.47 5.69
C TYR A 53 0.49 -3.61 6.65
N ARG A 54 1.14 -4.67 6.15
CA ARG A 54 1.58 -5.80 6.98
C ARG A 54 2.64 -5.42 8.00
N THR A 55 3.49 -4.46 7.66
CA THR A 55 4.59 -4.02 8.54
C THR A 55 4.10 -3.09 9.63
N THR A 56 3.12 -2.24 9.36
CA THR A 56 2.75 -1.15 10.29
C THR A 56 1.30 -1.18 10.76
N HIS A 57 0.44 -2.00 10.15
CA HIS A 57 -1.01 -1.88 10.25
C HIS A 57 -1.50 -0.44 10.01
N ALA A 58 -0.98 0.19 8.93
CA ALA A 58 -1.29 1.58 8.62
C ALA A 58 -2.80 1.80 8.44
N GLU A 59 -3.28 2.97 8.90
CA GLU A 59 -4.61 3.43 8.55
C GLU A 59 -4.63 3.82 7.07
N MET A 60 -5.59 3.30 6.30
CA MET A 60 -5.71 3.55 4.86
C MET A 60 -6.76 4.63 4.61
N LEU A 61 -6.33 5.85 4.27
CA LEU A 61 -7.25 6.95 3.99
C LEU A 61 -7.69 6.91 2.52
N THR A 62 -9.00 6.94 2.30
CA THR A 62 -9.62 6.81 0.97
C THR A 62 -10.80 7.77 0.85
N ASN A 63 -11.03 8.32 -0.35
CA ASN A 63 -12.10 9.29 -0.61
C ASN A 63 -13.02 8.88 -1.76
N SER A 64 -12.79 7.72 -2.37
CA SER A 64 -13.53 7.24 -3.54
C SER A 64 -13.66 5.71 -3.52
N PRO A 65 -14.66 5.14 -4.21
CA PRO A 65 -14.79 3.68 -4.32
C PRO A 65 -13.53 3.00 -4.90
N LEU A 66 -12.85 3.67 -5.82
CA LEU A 66 -11.60 3.18 -6.43
C LEU A 66 -10.47 3.08 -5.39
N THR A 67 -10.22 4.16 -4.64
CA THR A 67 -9.14 4.18 -3.63
C THR A 67 -9.45 3.24 -2.47
N ARG A 68 -10.73 3.08 -2.11
CA ARG A 68 -11.20 2.05 -1.17
C ARG A 68 -10.89 0.65 -1.67
N HIS A 69 -11.18 0.37 -2.94
CA HIS A 69 -10.89 -0.94 -3.54
C HIS A 69 -9.39 -1.28 -3.47
N PHE A 70 -8.50 -0.31 -3.68
CA PHE A 70 -7.06 -0.53 -3.51
C PHE A 70 -6.69 -0.84 -2.06
N ALA A 71 -7.24 -0.10 -1.09
CA ALA A 71 -7.01 -0.36 0.32
C ALA A 71 -7.49 -1.75 0.73
N GLU A 72 -8.70 -2.15 0.34
CA GLU A 72 -9.27 -3.47 0.61
C GLU A 72 -8.38 -4.59 0.05
N ARG A 73 -7.90 -4.47 -1.19
CA ARG A 73 -6.99 -5.46 -1.79
C ARG A 73 -5.61 -5.51 -1.12
N ALA A 74 -5.16 -4.41 -0.54
CA ALA A 74 -3.91 -4.35 0.20
C ALA A 74 -4.03 -4.96 1.60
N MET A 75 -5.19 -4.81 2.24
CA MET A 75 -5.49 -5.36 3.57
C MET A 75 -5.96 -6.80 3.55
N ALA A 76 -6.47 -7.28 2.40
CA ALA A 76 -6.93 -8.64 2.24
C ALA A 76 -5.78 -9.63 2.54
N PRO A 77 -6.06 -10.73 3.27
CA PRO A 77 -5.09 -11.79 3.42
C PRO A 77 -4.70 -12.35 2.04
N PRO A 78 -3.46 -12.84 1.87
CA PRO A 78 -3.11 -13.56 0.65
C PRO A 78 -4.13 -14.69 0.48
N ALA A 79 -4.74 -14.78 -0.71
CA ALA A 79 -5.69 -15.84 -1.00
C ALA A 79 -4.99 -17.17 -0.69
N ASP A 80 -5.56 -17.92 0.25
CA ASP A 80 -5.11 -19.27 0.61
C ASP A 80 -5.09 -20.08 -0.69
N TYR A 81 -3.89 -20.29 -1.24
CA TYR A 81 -3.71 -21.18 -2.36
C TYR A 81 -3.92 -22.57 -1.77
N LYS A 82 -5.14 -23.11 -1.89
CA LYS A 82 -5.38 -24.52 -1.61
C LYS A 82 -4.39 -25.32 -2.46
N LYS A 83 -3.32 -25.78 -1.83
CA LYS A 83 -2.43 -26.81 -2.36
C LYS A 83 -3.36 -27.98 -2.70
N GLY A 84 -3.36 -28.36 -3.98
CA GLY A 84 -4.22 -29.44 -4.48
C GLY A 84 -4.16 -30.68 -3.61
N ASP A 85 -5.33 -31.26 -3.39
CA ASP A 85 -5.51 -32.67 -3.04
C ASP A 85 -5.46 -33.49 -4.34
#